data_AF-A0AAF0E4K7-F1
#
_entry.id   AF-A0AAF0E4K7-F1
#
_cell.length_a   1.000
_cell.length_b   1.000
_cell.length_c   1.000
_cell.angle_alpha   90.00
_cell.angle_beta   90.00
_cell.angle_gamma   90.00
#
_symmetry.space_group_name_H-M   'P 1'
#
loop_
_entity.id
_entity.type
_entity.pdbx_description
1 polymer ?
#
loop_
_entity_poly.entity_id
_entity_poly.type
_entity_poly.pdbx_seq_one_letter_code
_entity_poly.pdbx_strand_id
1 'polypeptide(L)'
;MLLPRSVAGTKRRAPPRGGSAPPVVLGARTAEGGEALACALLNWLSPWACARRDDALAALVRDAQGTPDGVHVARLLATPEVAALGCTSSAELAAAIAQLASLGWARLNGFHVHFAPGDAADVVFVEQVSERACSLLDAARTIHAAVACAAHDATVWAVGAPTLGALDAGCLAHTPATLKSACVAVDPNTAHVLCTRYDWALDRRWLPSDARREVLQAVSAGLRAMPHEAFCARAREYEVWQRELVQRNVRAAQQRARAAGHDADAAPAEAPAEAAAEAPRDYPRGTIVALARTRGADAAAYKAVLARGVPNRADYVDVQEDAVR
;
A
#
# COMPACT_ATOMS: atom_id res chain seq x y z
N MET A 1 58.32 -28.99 29.53
CA MET A 1 58.78 -30.17 28.78
C MET A 1 58.42 -31.42 29.58
N LEU A 2 57.43 -32.20 29.11
CA LEU A 2 57.08 -33.59 29.49
C LEU A 2 55.85 -34.00 28.64
N LEU A 3 55.97 -35.12 27.93
CA LEU A 3 55.01 -35.75 26.98
C LEU A 3 53.97 -36.64 27.74
N PRO A 4 53.16 -37.52 27.08
CA PRO A 4 51.97 -37.30 26.26
C PRO A 4 50.78 -38.20 26.72
N ARG A 5 49.59 -38.17 26.08
CA ARG A 5 48.77 -39.40 25.89
C ARG A 5 47.95 -39.38 24.59
N SER A 6 48.35 -40.29 23.70
CA SER A 6 47.55 -40.83 22.61
C SER A 6 46.61 -41.91 23.17
N VAL A 7 45.37 -41.98 22.68
CA VAL A 7 44.62 -43.24 22.63
C VAL A 7 43.90 -43.33 21.28
N ALA A 8 44.18 -44.45 20.62
CA ALA A 8 43.79 -44.83 19.28
C ALA A 8 42.34 -45.32 19.15
N GLY A 9 41.86 -45.35 17.90
CA GLY A 9 40.79 -46.25 17.43
C GLY A 9 39.41 -45.58 17.35
N THR A 10 38.86 -45.35 16.16
CA THR A 10 38.17 -46.44 15.46
C THR A 10 37.98 -46.16 13.96
N LYS A 11 38.04 -47.25 13.20
CA LYS A 11 37.85 -47.37 11.75
C LYS A 11 36.48 -46.86 11.27
N ARG A 12 36.49 -46.39 10.01
CA ARG A 12 35.40 -46.09 9.07
C ARG A 12 34.11 -46.93 9.27
N ARG A 13 32.95 -46.26 9.17
CA ARG A 13 31.77 -46.80 8.48
C ARG A 13 31.24 -45.77 7.50
N ALA A 14 31.25 -46.13 6.22
CA ALA A 14 30.44 -45.45 5.21
C ALA A 14 28.94 -45.69 5.55
N PRO A 15 28.05 -44.71 5.35
CA PRO A 15 26.63 -44.99 5.43
C PRO A 15 26.20 -45.87 4.23
N PRO A 16 25.23 -46.78 4.43
CA PRO A 16 24.83 -47.76 3.44
C PRO A 16 24.12 -47.09 2.26
N ARG A 17 24.38 -47.60 1.06
CA ARG A 17 23.51 -47.41 -0.10
C ARG A 17 22.18 -48.08 0.20
N GLY A 18 21.08 -47.37 -0.03
CA GLY A 18 19.74 -47.95 -0.12
C GLY A 18 18.92 -47.84 1.16
N GLY A 19 18.02 -46.87 1.18
CA GLY A 19 16.95 -46.71 2.16
C GLY A 19 16.25 -45.40 1.86
N SER A 20 15.14 -45.44 1.14
CA SER A 20 14.31 -44.26 0.92
C SER A 20 13.90 -43.72 2.28
N ALA A 21 14.38 -42.53 2.64
CA ALA A 21 13.87 -41.82 3.79
C ALA A 21 12.34 -41.67 3.59
N PRO A 22 11.52 -41.93 4.63
CA PRO A 22 10.10 -41.69 4.53
C PRO A 22 9.90 -40.20 4.17
N PRO A 23 8.91 -39.86 3.32
CA PRO A 23 8.62 -38.47 3.03
C PRO A 23 8.34 -37.77 4.36
N VAL A 24 9.22 -36.85 4.73
CA VAL A 24 8.97 -35.97 5.87
C VAL A 24 7.86 -35.03 5.41
N VAL A 25 6.62 -35.42 5.69
CA VAL A 25 5.49 -34.50 5.65
C VAL A 25 5.72 -33.53 6.79
N LEU A 26 6.44 -32.45 6.51
CA LEU A 26 6.47 -31.29 7.37
C LEU A 26 5.06 -30.72 7.35
N GLY A 27 4.25 -31.12 8.32
CA GLY A 27 3.13 -30.30 8.76
C GLY A 27 3.74 -28.96 9.14
N ALA A 28 3.59 -27.98 8.25
CA ALA A 28 3.85 -26.59 8.55
C ALA A 28 2.95 -26.24 9.73
N ARG A 29 3.47 -26.39 10.95
CA ARG A 29 2.96 -25.66 12.10
C ARG A 29 3.03 -24.21 11.65
N THR A 30 1.86 -23.66 11.36
CA THR A 30 1.64 -22.26 11.02
C THR A 30 2.46 -21.43 11.97
N ALA A 31 3.60 -20.92 11.50
CA ALA A 31 4.32 -19.89 12.21
C ALA A 31 3.37 -18.70 12.26
N GLU A 32 2.67 -18.55 13.39
CA GLU A 32 2.11 -17.27 13.81
C GLU A 32 3.25 -16.25 13.68
N GLY A 33 3.20 -15.38 12.67
CA GLY A 33 4.22 -14.35 12.45
C GLY A 33 4.64 -14.07 11.00
N GLY A 34 4.26 -14.89 10.01
CA GLY A 34 4.68 -14.68 8.61
C GLY A 34 4.04 -13.49 7.88
N GLU A 35 2.97 -12.90 8.43
CA GLU A 35 2.12 -11.92 7.74
C GLU A 35 2.79 -10.56 7.55
N ALA A 36 3.48 -10.04 8.58
CA ALA A 36 4.21 -8.79 8.46
C ALA A 36 5.31 -8.87 7.40
N LEU A 37 6.05 -9.99 7.39
CA LEU A 37 7.07 -10.25 6.38
C LEU A 37 6.44 -10.48 4.99
N ALA A 38 5.30 -11.17 4.89
CA ALA A 38 4.59 -11.33 3.62
C ALA A 38 4.14 -9.99 3.04
N CYS A 39 3.60 -9.10 3.89
CA CYS A 39 3.23 -7.74 3.49
C CYS A 39 4.45 -6.97 2.94
N ALA A 40 5.60 -7.09 3.61
CA ALA A 40 6.85 -6.50 3.15
C ALA A 40 7.35 -7.13 1.83
N LEU A 41 7.23 -8.45 1.67
CA LEU A 41 7.71 -9.20 0.51
C LEU A 41 6.79 -9.10 -0.71
N LEU A 42 5.52 -8.73 -0.55
CA LEU A 42 4.51 -8.69 -1.62
C LEU A 42 5.02 -7.91 -2.84
N ASN A 43 5.49 -6.68 -2.63
CA ASN A 43 6.05 -5.85 -3.69
C ASN A 43 7.52 -6.20 -4.01
N TRP A 44 8.24 -6.87 -3.10
CA TRP A 44 9.67 -7.12 -3.24
C TRP A 44 10.01 -8.40 -4.01
N LEU A 45 9.13 -9.39 -4.00
CA LEU A 45 9.31 -10.67 -4.68
C LEU A 45 8.45 -10.82 -5.92
N SER A 46 7.52 -9.89 -6.17
CA SER A 46 6.65 -10.05 -7.33
C SER A 46 7.44 -9.89 -8.63
N PRO A 47 7.27 -10.82 -9.58
CA PRO A 47 7.80 -10.71 -10.94
C PRO A 47 7.74 -9.33 -11.58
N TRP A 48 6.56 -8.71 -11.49
CA TRP A 48 6.30 -7.40 -12.07
C TRP A 48 7.18 -6.30 -11.46
N ALA A 49 7.31 -6.26 -10.13
CA ALA A 49 8.15 -5.29 -9.45
C ALA A 49 9.64 -5.58 -9.66
N CYS A 50 10.03 -6.86 -9.66
CA CYS A 50 11.40 -7.29 -9.96
C CYS A 50 11.80 -6.89 -11.38
N ALA A 51 10.91 -6.89 -12.37
CA ALA A 51 11.22 -6.40 -13.72
C ALA A 51 11.62 -4.91 -13.78
N ARG A 52 11.28 -4.13 -12.74
CA ARG A 52 11.48 -2.66 -12.67
C ARG A 52 12.60 -2.25 -11.71
N ARG A 53 13.28 -3.22 -11.10
CA ARG A 53 14.32 -3.02 -10.08
C ARG A 53 15.67 -3.54 -10.56
N ASP A 54 16.74 -2.91 -10.11
CA ASP A 54 18.13 -3.26 -10.50
C ASP A 54 18.96 -3.70 -9.30
N ASP A 55 18.46 -4.70 -8.58
CA ASP A 55 19.10 -5.27 -7.39
C ASP A 55 19.25 -6.80 -7.48
N ALA A 56 20.04 -7.36 -6.57
CA ALA A 56 20.42 -8.77 -6.62
C ALA A 56 19.22 -9.71 -6.45
N LEU A 57 18.26 -9.31 -5.60
CA LEU A 57 17.01 -10.05 -5.42
C LEU A 57 16.17 -10.03 -6.69
N ALA A 58 16.04 -8.88 -7.33
CA ALA A 58 15.29 -8.74 -8.58
C ALA A 58 15.90 -9.58 -9.71
N ALA A 59 17.23 -9.60 -9.84
CA ALA A 59 17.92 -10.47 -10.81
C ALA A 59 17.64 -11.95 -10.54
N LEU A 60 17.75 -12.38 -9.28
CA LEU A 60 17.49 -13.76 -8.87
C LEU A 60 16.06 -14.21 -9.18
N VAL A 61 15.06 -13.35 -8.93
CA VAL A 61 13.66 -13.64 -9.25
C VAL A 61 13.46 -13.74 -10.76
N ARG A 62 14.01 -12.82 -11.56
CA ARG A 62 13.90 -12.83 -13.03
C ARG A 62 14.49 -14.10 -13.64
N ASP A 63 15.69 -14.49 -13.20
CA ASP A 63 16.34 -15.72 -13.66
C ASP A 63 15.49 -16.97 -13.35
N ALA A 64 14.77 -16.94 -12.22
CA ALA A 64 13.94 -18.06 -11.78
C ALA A 64 12.72 -18.31 -12.66
N GLN A 65 12.14 -17.27 -13.27
CA GLN A 65 10.86 -17.35 -13.99
C GLN A 65 10.93 -18.26 -15.21
N GLY A 66 12.14 -18.44 -15.78
CA GLY A 66 12.40 -19.34 -16.91
C GLY A 66 12.87 -20.74 -16.51
N THR A 67 12.99 -21.04 -15.21
CA THR A 67 13.55 -22.31 -14.74
C THR A 67 12.51 -23.16 -14.03
N PRO A 68 12.43 -24.48 -14.34
CA PRO A 68 11.48 -25.37 -13.68
C PRO A 68 11.82 -25.60 -12.20
N ASP A 69 13.06 -25.37 -11.79
CA ASP A 69 13.57 -25.67 -10.45
C ASP A 69 13.20 -24.60 -9.41
N GLY A 70 12.83 -23.39 -9.84
CA GLY A 70 12.56 -22.26 -8.95
C GLY A 70 13.80 -21.80 -8.17
N VAL A 71 13.59 -20.95 -7.16
CA VAL A 71 14.69 -20.45 -6.30
C VAL A 71 14.64 -21.11 -4.95
N HIS A 72 15.75 -21.72 -4.54
CA HIS A 72 15.89 -22.24 -3.19
C HIS A 72 15.77 -21.11 -2.15
N VAL A 73 14.97 -21.29 -1.09
CA VAL A 73 14.70 -20.30 -0.03
C VAL A 73 16.00 -19.73 0.58
N ALA A 74 17.03 -20.58 0.76
CA ALA A 74 18.34 -20.13 1.24
C ALA A 74 19.05 -19.12 0.31
N ARG A 75 18.83 -19.21 -1.02
CA ARG A 75 19.38 -18.22 -1.97
C ARG A 75 18.67 -16.87 -1.85
N LEU A 76 17.36 -16.88 -1.62
CA LEU A 76 16.60 -15.65 -1.35
C LEU A 76 17.09 -14.99 -0.04
N LEU A 77 17.26 -15.77 1.03
CA LEU A 77 17.80 -15.25 2.31
C LEU A 77 19.22 -14.70 2.21
N ALA A 78 20.02 -15.20 1.28
CA ALA A 78 21.38 -14.71 1.06
C ALA A 78 21.42 -13.32 0.41
N THR A 79 20.27 -12.80 -0.06
CA THR A 79 20.20 -11.46 -0.64
C THR A 79 20.13 -10.39 0.46
N PRO A 80 20.90 -9.28 0.34
CA PRO A 80 20.86 -8.19 1.31
C PRO A 80 19.47 -7.58 1.51
N GLU A 81 18.66 -7.57 0.46
CA GLU A 81 17.31 -7.01 0.45
C GLU A 81 16.37 -7.79 1.38
N VAL A 82 16.40 -9.12 1.33
CA VAL A 82 15.56 -9.97 2.21
C VAL A 82 15.96 -9.81 3.68
N ALA A 83 17.26 -9.69 3.96
CA ALA A 83 17.75 -9.40 5.31
C ALA A 83 17.31 -8.01 5.81
N ALA A 84 17.33 -6.99 4.93
CA ALA A 84 16.88 -5.64 5.26
C ALA A 84 15.38 -5.55 5.59
N LEU A 85 14.57 -6.49 5.07
CA LEU A 85 13.15 -6.64 5.41
C LEU A 85 12.92 -7.34 6.77
N GLY A 86 13.99 -7.66 7.50
CA GLY A 86 13.92 -8.27 8.82
C GLY A 86 13.70 -9.79 8.81
N CYS A 87 13.89 -10.45 7.67
CA CYS A 87 13.81 -11.91 7.61
C CYS A 87 15.11 -12.54 8.16
N THR A 88 14.97 -13.37 9.19
CA THR A 88 16.11 -13.95 9.91
C THR A 88 16.26 -15.45 9.71
N SER A 89 15.24 -16.13 9.17
CA SER A 89 15.26 -17.58 8.98
C SER A 89 14.50 -18.07 7.74
N SER A 90 14.84 -19.29 7.30
CA SER A 90 14.13 -19.95 6.19
C SER A 90 12.70 -20.35 6.54
N ALA A 91 12.42 -20.59 7.83
CA ALA A 91 11.07 -20.85 8.30
C ALA A 91 10.18 -19.60 8.18
N GLU A 92 10.70 -18.42 8.54
CA GLU A 92 9.99 -17.14 8.37
C GLU A 92 9.72 -16.85 6.90
N LEU A 93 10.74 -17.01 6.04
CA LEU A 93 10.59 -16.77 4.61
C LEU A 93 9.57 -17.74 3.99
N ALA A 94 9.65 -19.03 4.31
CA ALA A 94 8.70 -20.03 3.83
C ALA A 94 7.27 -19.74 4.30
N ALA A 95 7.10 -19.35 5.58
CA ALA A 95 5.80 -18.96 6.11
C ALA A 95 5.24 -17.72 5.40
N ALA A 96 6.08 -16.71 5.13
CA ALA A 96 5.67 -15.51 4.41
C ALA A 96 5.28 -15.81 2.94
N ILE A 97 6.05 -16.65 2.24
CA ILE A 97 5.73 -17.07 0.87
C ILE A 97 4.42 -17.87 0.84
N ALA A 98 4.13 -18.69 1.84
CA ALA A 98 2.86 -19.40 1.94
C ALA A 98 1.67 -18.43 2.02
N GLN A 99 1.83 -17.28 2.67
CA GLN A 99 0.81 -16.22 2.71
C GLN A 99 0.62 -15.52 1.34
N LEU A 100 1.67 -15.47 0.52
CA LEU A 100 1.66 -14.89 -0.83
C LEU A 100 1.09 -15.87 -1.88
N ALA A 101 1.00 -17.17 -1.56
CA ALA A 101 0.52 -18.17 -2.50
C ALA A 101 -0.92 -17.93 -2.97
N SER A 102 -1.74 -17.30 -2.13
CA SER A 102 -3.10 -16.89 -2.51
C SER A 102 -3.15 -15.77 -3.54
N LEU A 103 -2.02 -15.16 -3.90
CA LEU A 103 -1.95 -14.07 -4.89
C LEU A 103 -1.63 -14.57 -6.31
N GLY A 104 -1.45 -15.89 -6.49
CA GLY A 104 -1.30 -16.54 -7.78
C GLY A 104 0.12 -16.54 -8.38
N TRP A 105 0.99 -15.62 -7.96
CA TRP A 105 2.31 -15.45 -8.60
C TRP A 105 3.51 -16.08 -7.89
N ALA A 106 3.35 -16.58 -6.66
CA ALA A 106 4.41 -17.29 -5.95
C ALA A 106 3.88 -18.60 -5.37
N ARG A 107 4.68 -19.68 -5.43
CA ARG A 107 4.34 -20.96 -4.81
C ARG A 107 5.56 -21.61 -4.19
N LEU A 108 5.42 -22.05 -2.95
CA LEU A 108 6.45 -22.86 -2.28
C LEU A 108 6.26 -24.35 -2.62
N ASN A 109 7.32 -25.01 -3.07
CA ASN A 109 7.39 -26.46 -3.28
C ASN A 109 8.66 -27.00 -2.60
N GLY A 110 8.48 -27.64 -1.45
CA GLY A 110 9.61 -27.98 -0.58
C GLY A 110 10.38 -26.73 -0.16
N PHE A 111 11.67 -26.66 -0.51
CA PHE A 111 12.51 -25.48 -0.26
C PHE A 111 12.68 -24.57 -1.48
N HIS A 112 11.91 -24.78 -2.55
CA HIS A 112 12.00 -23.97 -3.76
C HIS A 112 10.76 -23.09 -3.93
N VAL A 113 10.99 -21.84 -4.31
CA VAL A 113 9.97 -20.86 -4.62
C VAL A 113 9.85 -20.77 -6.13
N HIS A 114 8.68 -21.09 -6.64
CA HIS A 114 8.35 -20.94 -8.05
C HIS A 114 7.60 -19.63 -8.23
N PHE A 115 8.08 -18.82 -9.17
CA PHE A 115 7.45 -17.56 -9.54
C PHE A 115 6.72 -17.75 -10.86
N ALA A 116 5.48 -17.28 -10.94
CA ALA A 116 4.78 -17.18 -12.21
C ALA A 116 5.53 -16.22 -13.15
N PRO A 117 5.40 -16.37 -14.48
CA PRO A 117 5.88 -15.37 -15.43
C PRO A 117 5.21 -14.03 -15.14
N GLY A 118 6.01 -12.96 -15.13
CA GLY A 118 5.52 -11.60 -14.96
C GLY A 118 4.98 -11.11 -16.29
N ASP A 119 3.76 -11.51 -16.62
CA ASP A 119 3.10 -11.11 -17.86
C ASP A 119 2.76 -9.60 -17.86
N ALA A 120 2.25 -9.11 -19.00
CA ALA A 120 1.72 -7.75 -19.11
C ALA A 120 0.74 -7.49 -17.95
N ALA A 121 1.04 -6.50 -17.12
CA ALA A 121 0.17 -6.10 -16.02
C ALA A 121 -0.48 -4.76 -16.33
N ASP A 122 -1.75 -4.66 -15.96
CA ASP A 122 -2.49 -3.41 -15.96
C ASP A 122 -2.53 -2.83 -14.56
N VAL A 123 -2.52 -1.50 -14.48
CA VAL A 123 -2.65 -0.79 -13.22
C VAL A 123 -4.07 -0.27 -13.07
N VAL A 124 -4.68 -0.59 -11.93
CA VAL A 124 -6.02 -0.16 -11.57
C VAL A 124 -5.96 0.61 -10.27
N PHE A 125 -6.63 1.76 -10.22
CA PHE A 125 -6.90 2.43 -8.96
C PHE A 125 -8.13 1.81 -8.31
N VAL A 126 -8.02 1.47 -7.04
CA VAL A 126 -9.09 0.89 -6.24
C VAL A 126 -9.35 1.75 -5.01
N GLU A 127 -10.54 2.35 -4.96
CA GLU A 127 -11.04 3.10 -3.82
C GLU A 127 -11.72 2.17 -2.81
N GLN A 128 -11.47 2.42 -1.53
CA GLN A 128 -12.11 1.69 -0.43
C GLN A 128 -11.90 0.18 -0.55
N VAL A 129 -10.64 -0.23 -0.67
CA VAL A 129 -10.25 -1.65 -0.62
C VAL A 129 -10.69 -2.30 0.69
N SER A 130 -10.84 -1.50 1.76
CA SER A 130 -11.47 -1.92 3.02
C SER A 130 -12.21 -0.73 3.63
N GLU A 131 -13.23 -1.01 4.46
CA GLU A 131 -13.94 0.02 5.25
C GLU A 131 -12.98 0.77 6.19
N ARG A 132 -11.94 0.08 6.65
CA ARG A 132 -10.88 0.59 7.53
C ARG A 132 -9.52 0.51 6.83
N ALA A 133 -8.55 1.31 7.30
CA ALA A 133 -7.18 1.17 6.82
C ALA A 133 -6.68 -0.27 7.05
N CYS A 134 -6.14 -0.90 6.03
CA CYS A 134 -5.74 -2.31 6.00
C CYS A 134 -4.31 -2.46 5.46
N SER A 135 -3.66 -3.60 5.71
CA SER A 135 -2.32 -3.85 5.19
C SER A 135 -2.31 -4.05 3.67
N LEU A 136 -1.12 -4.03 3.04
CA LEU A 136 -1.00 -4.32 1.60
C LEU A 136 -1.47 -5.72 1.25
N LEU A 137 -1.18 -6.70 2.13
CA LEU A 137 -1.60 -8.08 1.93
C LEU A 137 -3.11 -8.23 2.06
N ASP A 138 -3.75 -7.56 3.02
CA ASP A 138 -5.20 -7.54 3.16
C ASP A 138 -5.88 -6.89 1.96
N ALA A 139 -5.30 -5.80 1.45
CA ALA A 139 -5.77 -5.14 0.24
C ALA A 139 -5.72 -6.09 -0.96
N ALA A 140 -4.60 -6.79 -1.16
CA ALA A 140 -4.44 -7.77 -2.24
C ALA A 140 -5.42 -8.94 -2.11
N ARG A 141 -5.60 -9.49 -0.90
CA ARG A 141 -6.58 -10.56 -0.62
C ARG A 141 -8.02 -10.12 -0.87
N THR A 142 -8.35 -8.89 -0.50
CA THR A 142 -9.69 -8.32 -0.74
C THR A 142 -9.97 -8.24 -2.24
N ILE A 143 -9.00 -7.77 -3.03
CA ILE A 143 -9.12 -7.71 -4.49
C ILE A 143 -9.25 -9.11 -5.08
N HIS A 144 -8.43 -10.06 -4.63
CA HIS A 144 -8.51 -11.44 -5.07
C HIS A 144 -9.89 -12.05 -4.75
N ALA A 145 -10.41 -11.84 -3.55
CA ALA A 145 -11.74 -12.32 -3.15
C ALA A 145 -12.87 -11.66 -3.96
N ALA A 146 -12.78 -10.36 -4.23
CA ALA A 146 -13.75 -9.62 -5.03
C ALA A 146 -13.83 -10.18 -6.46
N VAL A 147 -12.68 -10.42 -7.09
CA VAL A 147 -12.60 -10.94 -8.46
C VAL A 147 -13.04 -12.40 -8.53
N ALA A 148 -12.71 -13.21 -7.52
CA ALA A 148 -13.20 -14.59 -7.42
C ALA A 148 -14.74 -14.69 -7.38
N CYS A 149 -15.43 -13.66 -6.89
CA CYS A 149 -16.90 -13.62 -6.90
C CYS A 149 -17.48 -13.40 -8.30
N ALA A 150 -16.68 -12.89 -9.22
CA ALA A 150 -16.99 -12.85 -10.64
C ALA A 150 -16.58 -14.16 -11.37
N ALA A 151 -16.21 -15.22 -10.63
CA ALA A 151 -15.74 -16.51 -11.14
C ALA A 151 -14.46 -16.40 -12.01
N HIS A 152 -13.55 -15.51 -11.61
CA HIS A 152 -12.24 -15.34 -12.23
C HIS A 152 -11.12 -15.54 -11.21
N ASP A 153 -10.05 -16.20 -11.64
CA ASP A 153 -8.80 -16.23 -10.88
C ASP A 153 -8.07 -14.90 -11.05
N ALA A 154 -7.56 -14.36 -9.95
CA ALA A 154 -6.90 -13.06 -9.94
C ALA A 154 -5.42 -13.19 -9.62
N THR A 155 -4.59 -12.47 -10.35
CA THR A 155 -3.19 -12.29 -9.99
C THR A 155 -2.94 -10.85 -9.56
N VAL A 156 -2.53 -10.66 -8.31
CA VAL A 156 -2.21 -9.33 -7.75
C VAL A 156 -0.71 -9.21 -7.56
N TRP A 157 -0.06 -8.52 -8.49
CA TRP A 157 1.40 -8.39 -8.53
C TRP A 157 1.95 -7.40 -7.50
N ALA A 158 1.27 -6.26 -7.30
CA ALA A 158 1.76 -5.22 -6.40
C ALA A 158 0.62 -4.34 -5.89
N VAL A 159 0.81 -3.77 -4.70
CA VAL A 159 -0.10 -2.80 -4.09
C VAL A 159 0.71 -1.57 -3.68
N GLY A 160 0.31 -0.41 -4.17
CA GLY A 160 0.93 0.88 -3.87
C GLY A 160 -0.08 1.91 -3.36
N ALA A 161 0.44 3.02 -2.85
CA ALA A 161 -0.36 4.14 -2.38
C ALA A 161 -1.25 4.74 -3.50
N PRO A 162 -2.26 5.55 -3.22
CA PRO A 162 -3.06 6.21 -4.26
C PRO A 162 -2.40 7.53 -4.69
N THR A 163 -1.22 7.49 -5.31
CA THR A 163 -0.45 8.67 -5.74
C THR A 163 -0.05 8.61 -7.20
N LEU A 164 0.18 9.76 -7.84
CA LEU A 164 0.83 9.86 -9.14
C LEU A 164 2.25 9.28 -9.01
N GLY A 165 2.48 8.05 -9.50
CA GLY A 165 3.76 7.33 -9.37
C GLY A 165 3.79 6.23 -8.30
N ALA A 166 2.63 5.87 -7.72
CA ALA A 166 2.53 4.86 -6.66
C ALA A 166 3.23 3.51 -6.91
N LEU A 167 3.35 3.12 -8.18
CA LEU A 167 3.96 1.86 -8.60
C LEU A 167 5.28 2.07 -9.36
N ASP A 168 5.87 3.25 -9.23
CA ASP A 168 7.27 3.45 -9.59
C ASP A 168 8.16 2.71 -8.59
N ALA A 169 9.30 2.20 -9.07
CA ALA A 169 10.18 1.34 -8.26
C ALA A 169 10.55 1.97 -6.90
N GLY A 170 10.81 3.28 -6.89
CA GLY A 170 11.11 4.02 -5.65
C GLY A 170 9.92 4.17 -4.71
N CYS A 171 8.69 4.23 -5.22
CA CYS A 171 7.48 4.39 -4.42
C CYS A 171 7.02 3.08 -3.78
N LEU A 172 7.21 1.93 -4.46
CA LEU A 172 6.87 0.61 -3.91
C LEU A 172 7.58 0.34 -2.58
N ALA A 173 8.85 0.74 -2.47
CA ALA A 173 9.64 0.60 -1.25
C ALA A 173 9.16 1.47 -0.08
N HIS A 174 8.41 2.54 -0.36
CA HIS A 174 7.95 3.53 0.62
C HIS A 174 6.42 3.51 0.79
N THR A 175 5.78 2.39 0.45
CA THR A 175 4.33 2.28 0.56
C THR A 175 3.93 2.32 2.05
N PRO A 176 2.93 3.14 2.44
CA PRO A 176 2.44 3.18 3.82
C PRO A 176 2.02 1.80 4.32
N ALA A 177 2.24 1.55 5.62
CA ALA A 177 1.91 0.26 6.25
C ALA A 177 0.41 -0.08 6.21
N THR A 178 -0.46 0.93 6.15
CA THR A 178 -1.89 0.73 5.99
C THR A 178 -2.49 1.69 4.95
N LEU A 179 -3.47 1.19 4.21
CA LEU A 179 -4.14 1.92 3.12
C LEU A 179 -5.66 1.68 3.18
N LYS A 180 -6.41 2.70 2.77
CA LYS A 180 -7.87 2.58 2.51
C LYS A 180 -8.16 2.47 1.01
N SER A 181 -7.33 3.09 0.19
CA SER A 181 -7.38 3.06 -1.28
C SER A 181 -5.98 2.78 -1.80
N ALA A 182 -5.86 2.17 -2.97
CA ALA A 182 -4.58 1.74 -3.51
C ALA A 182 -4.53 1.83 -5.04
N CYS A 183 -3.33 1.96 -5.60
CA CYS A 183 -3.06 1.56 -6.98
C CYS A 183 -2.54 0.14 -6.97
N VAL A 184 -3.05 -0.71 -7.84
CA VAL A 184 -2.76 -2.15 -7.81
C VAL A 184 -2.36 -2.61 -9.21
N ALA A 185 -1.22 -3.30 -9.30
CA ALA A 185 -0.80 -3.98 -10.51
C ALA A 185 -1.41 -5.38 -10.52
N VAL A 186 -2.17 -5.70 -11.56
CA VAL A 186 -2.90 -6.95 -11.72
C VAL A 186 -2.74 -7.46 -13.15
N ASP A 187 -3.09 -8.72 -13.40
CA ASP A 187 -3.21 -9.21 -14.78
C ASP A 187 -4.36 -8.50 -15.54
N PRO A 188 -4.35 -8.49 -16.89
CA PRO A 188 -5.30 -7.71 -17.68
C PRO A 188 -6.76 -8.17 -17.52
N ASN A 189 -6.98 -9.47 -17.27
CA ASN A 189 -8.32 -9.99 -17.05
C ASN A 189 -8.88 -9.51 -15.71
N THR A 190 -8.07 -9.55 -14.66
CA THR A 190 -8.41 -8.96 -13.36
C THR A 190 -8.71 -7.47 -13.49
N ALA A 191 -7.89 -6.71 -14.23
CA ALA A 191 -8.15 -5.29 -14.48
C ALA A 191 -9.48 -5.05 -15.19
N HIS A 192 -9.78 -5.85 -16.22
CA HIS A 192 -11.04 -5.78 -16.94
C HIS A 192 -12.24 -6.05 -16.01
N VAL A 193 -12.19 -7.10 -15.20
CA VAL A 193 -13.25 -7.43 -14.23
C VAL A 193 -13.44 -6.28 -13.23
N LEU A 194 -12.35 -5.76 -12.67
CA LEU A 194 -12.41 -4.66 -11.72
C LEU A 194 -13.07 -3.42 -12.33
N CYS A 195 -12.60 -2.97 -13.50
CA CYS A 195 -13.10 -1.77 -14.17
C CYS A 195 -14.49 -1.94 -14.80
N THR A 196 -14.99 -3.15 -15.01
CA THR A 196 -16.34 -3.37 -15.57
C THR A 196 -17.38 -3.69 -14.51
N ARG A 197 -17.01 -4.35 -13.41
CA ARG A 197 -17.95 -4.75 -12.35
C ARG A 197 -17.98 -3.77 -11.19
N TYR A 198 -16.85 -3.13 -10.92
CA TYR A 198 -16.67 -2.19 -9.81
C TYR A 198 -16.44 -0.76 -10.29
N ASP A 199 -16.85 -0.43 -11.52
CA ASP A 199 -16.72 0.93 -12.05
C ASP A 199 -17.40 1.97 -11.12
N TRP A 200 -16.85 3.18 -11.14
CA TRP A 200 -17.35 4.31 -10.35
C TRP A 200 -18.79 4.71 -10.66
N ALA A 201 -19.28 4.45 -11.88
CA ALA A 201 -20.59 4.87 -12.35
C ALA A 201 -21.69 3.78 -12.25
N LEU A 202 -21.34 2.55 -11.86
CA LEU A 202 -22.26 1.41 -11.94
C LEU A 202 -23.05 1.17 -10.64
N ASP A 203 -24.33 0.81 -10.82
CA ASP A 203 -25.20 0.31 -9.75
C ASP A 203 -24.87 -1.17 -9.46
N ARG A 204 -24.78 -1.53 -8.18
CA ARG A 204 -24.15 -2.77 -7.69
C ARG A 204 -25.12 -3.92 -7.49
N ARG A 205 -26.25 -3.90 -8.20
CA ARG A 205 -27.32 -4.91 -8.10
C ARG A 205 -26.91 -6.31 -8.60
N TRP A 206 -25.71 -6.44 -9.17
CA TRP A 206 -25.17 -7.69 -9.69
C TRP A 206 -24.54 -8.58 -8.61
N LEU A 207 -24.27 -8.07 -7.40
CA LEU A 207 -23.73 -8.86 -6.29
C LEU A 207 -24.77 -9.90 -5.82
N PRO A 208 -24.44 -11.20 -5.80
CA PRO A 208 -25.36 -12.23 -5.31
C PRO A 208 -25.74 -11.97 -3.86
N SER A 209 -27.04 -12.04 -3.53
CA SER A 209 -27.56 -11.85 -2.17
C SER A 209 -27.09 -12.93 -1.19
N ASP A 210 -26.56 -14.03 -1.70
CA ASP A 210 -26.05 -15.21 -1.00
C ASP A 210 -24.51 -15.30 -0.97
N ALA A 211 -23.80 -14.25 -1.42
CA ALA A 211 -22.34 -14.20 -1.29
C ALA A 211 -21.91 -14.34 0.17
N ARG A 212 -20.78 -15.04 0.42
CA ARG A 212 -20.26 -15.28 1.78
C ARG A 212 -20.12 -13.95 2.55
N ARG A 213 -20.37 -13.97 3.86
CA ARG A 213 -20.38 -12.75 4.69
C ARG A 213 -19.05 -11.99 4.66
N GLU A 214 -17.92 -12.69 4.53
CA GLU A 214 -16.60 -12.04 4.38
C GLU A 214 -16.46 -11.34 3.02
N VAL A 215 -17.02 -11.93 1.96
CA VAL A 215 -17.10 -11.33 0.62
C VAL A 215 -18.02 -10.11 0.66
N LEU A 216 -19.19 -10.24 1.28
CA LEU A 216 -20.09 -9.12 1.46
C LEU A 216 -19.39 -8.02 2.26
N GLN A 217 -18.65 -8.28 3.33
CA GLN A 217 -17.92 -7.22 4.06
C GLN A 217 -16.75 -6.60 3.27
N ALA A 218 -16.02 -7.39 2.49
CA ALA A 218 -14.91 -6.92 1.67
C ALA A 218 -15.38 -6.12 0.43
N VAL A 219 -16.59 -6.42 -0.05
CA VAL A 219 -17.15 -5.87 -1.30
C VAL A 219 -18.33 -4.91 -1.05
N SER A 220 -18.94 -4.90 0.14
CA SER A 220 -20.18 -4.20 0.42
C SER A 220 -20.00 -2.70 0.31
N ALA A 221 -20.75 -2.13 -0.62
CA ALA A 221 -21.08 -0.72 -0.81
C ALA A 221 -19.94 0.27 -1.14
N GLY A 222 -18.69 -0.01 -0.78
CA GLY A 222 -17.57 0.93 -0.91
C GLY A 222 -16.69 0.78 -2.15
N LEU A 223 -16.26 -0.46 -2.47
CA LEU A 223 -15.21 -0.72 -3.47
C LEU A 223 -15.49 -0.09 -4.83
N ARG A 224 -14.58 0.73 -5.35
CA ARG A 224 -14.68 1.28 -6.71
C ARG A 224 -13.35 1.16 -7.43
N ALA A 225 -13.38 0.82 -8.71
CA ALA A 225 -12.19 0.67 -9.53
C ALA A 225 -12.25 1.61 -10.74
N MET A 226 -11.09 2.08 -11.18
CA MET A 226 -10.95 2.75 -12.49
C MET A 226 -9.55 2.50 -13.07
N PRO A 227 -9.39 2.62 -14.40
CA PRO A 227 -8.07 2.56 -15.03
C PRO A 227 -7.11 3.59 -14.45
N HIS A 228 -5.83 3.24 -14.33
CA HIS A 228 -4.82 4.13 -13.78
C HIS A 228 -4.72 5.47 -14.52
N GLU A 229 -4.87 5.50 -15.84
CA GLU A 229 -4.85 6.73 -16.63
C GLU A 229 -5.98 7.70 -16.23
N ALA A 230 -7.18 7.16 -16.00
CA ALA A 230 -8.32 7.96 -15.54
C ALA A 230 -8.09 8.50 -14.12
N PHE A 231 -7.49 7.69 -13.24
CA PHE A 231 -7.05 8.15 -11.93
C PHE A 231 -6.01 9.28 -12.05
N CYS A 232 -4.98 9.12 -12.89
CA CYS A 232 -3.96 10.13 -13.09
C CYS A 232 -4.54 11.44 -13.65
N ALA A 233 -5.50 11.37 -14.57
CA ALA A 233 -6.18 12.56 -15.08
C ALA A 233 -6.91 13.30 -13.95
N ARG A 234 -7.72 12.59 -13.17
CA ARG A 234 -8.44 13.17 -12.02
C ARG A 234 -7.51 13.71 -10.94
N ALA A 235 -6.41 13.03 -10.64
CA ALA A 235 -5.43 13.49 -9.66
C ALA A 235 -4.77 14.79 -10.13
N ARG A 236 -4.42 14.92 -11.41
CA ARG A 236 -3.89 16.18 -11.97
C ARG A 236 -4.92 17.30 -11.96
N GLU A 237 -6.17 17.01 -12.30
CA GLU A 237 -7.28 17.98 -12.20
C GLU A 237 -7.42 18.49 -10.77
N TYR A 238 -7.38 17.58 -9.79
CA TYR A 238 -7.42 17.92 -8.37
C TYR A 238 -6.23 18.80 -7.95
N GLU A 239 -5.01 18.48 -8.37
CA GLU A 239 -3.82 19.30 -8.08
C GLU A 239 -3.90 20.70 -8.70
N VAL A 240 -4.48 20.84 -9.89
CA VAL A 240 -4.71 22.15 -10.51
C VAL A 240 -5.75 22.92 -9.72
N TRP A 241 -6.90 22.31 -9.43
CA TRP A 241 -7.95 22.91 -8.64
C TRP A 241 -7.48 23.33 -7.24
N GLN A 242 -6.69 22.48 -6.56
CA GLN A 242 -6.11 22.78 -5.25
C GLN A 242 -5.19 24.01 -5.33
N ARG A 243 -4.33 24.11 -6.35
CA ARG A 243 -3.47 25.28 -6.57
C ARG A 243 -4.28 26.55 -6.78
N GLU A 244 -5.34 26.49 -7.57
CA GLU A 244 -6.23 27.64 -7.79
C GLU A 244 -6.95 28.07 -6.51
N LEU A 245 -7.47 27.12 -5.73
CA LEU A 245 -8.12 27.38 -4.45
C LEU A 245 -7.17 28.09 -3.48
N VAL A 246 -5.94 27.57 -3.33
CA VAL A 246 -4.92 28.18 -2.48
C VAL A 246 -4.60 29.60 -2.94
N GLN A 247 -4.43 29.85 -4.23
CA GLN A 247 -4.17 31.19 -4.76
C GLN A 247 -5.32 32.16 -4.47
N ARG A 248 -6.58 31.72 -4.65
CA ARG A 248 -7.77 32.55 -4.34
C ARG A 248 -7.80 32.92 -2.86
N ASN A 249 -7.55 31.95 -1.98
CA ASN A 249 -7.52 32.17 -0.53
C ASN A 249 -6.41 33.14 -0.11
N VAL A 250 -5.21 33.01 -0.67
CA VAL A 250 -4.09 33.95 -0.43
C VAL A 250 -4.46 35.36 -0.85
N ARG A 251 -5.05 35.54 -2.03
CA ARG A 251 -5.50 36.87 -2.52
C ARG A 251 -6.57 37.46 -1.61
N ALA A 252 -7.57 36.67 -1.19
CA ALA A 252 -8.62 37.11 -0.29
C ALA A 252 -8.06 37.50 1.10
N ALA A 253 -7.06 36.79 1.61
CA ALA A 253 -6.38 37.14 2.85
C ALA A 253 -5.58 38.45 2.71
N GLN A 254 -4.85 38.63 1.61
CA GLN A 254 -4.12 39.87 1.31
C GLN A 254 -5.06 41.07 1.19
N GLN A 255 -6.23 40.91 0.57
CA GLN A 255 -7.24 41.97 0.46
C GLN A 255 -7.80 42.35 1.84
N ARG A 256 -8.12 41.37 2.69
CA ARG A 256 -8.55 41.61 4.09
C ARG A 256 -7.48 42.34 4.90
N ALA A 257 -6.21 41.95 4.78
CA ALA A 257 -5.11 42.62 5.46
C ALA A 257 -4.90 44.07 4.96
N ARG A 258 -5.07 44.32 3.66
CA ARG A 258 -5.00 45.68 3.08
C ARG A 258 -6.17 46.56 3.50
N ALA A 259 -7.37 46.01 3.59
CA ALA A 259 -8.56 46.71 4.10
C ALA A 259 -8.40 47.05 5.58
N ALA A 260 -7.98 46.09 6.42
CA ALA A 260 -7.70 46.33 7.83
C ALA A 260 -6.56 47.36 8.06
N GLY A 261 -5.61 47.45 7.14
CA GLY A 261 -4.55 48.48 7.15
C GLY A 261 -4.99 49.85 6.61
N HIS A 262 -6.08 49.94 5.84
CA HIS A 262 -6.70 51.20 5.39
C HIS A 262 -7.78 51.70 6.35
N ASP A 263 -8.44 50.79 7.07
CA ASP A 263 -9.51 51.10 8.03
C ASP A 263 -9.00 51.41 9.45
N ALA A 264 -7.68 51.42 9.68
CA ALA A 264 -7.10 51.85 10.95
C ALA A 264 -7.33 53.35 11.23
N ASP A 265 -7.66 54.15 10.21
CA ASP A 265 -7.98 55.59 10.31
C ASP A 265 -9.46 55.92 10.05
N ALA A 266 -10.32 54.92 9.80
CA ALA A 266 -11.75 55.13 9.57
C ALA A 266 -12.57 54.45 10.67
N ALA A 267 -13.33 55.25 11.43
CA ALA A 267 -14.24 54.77 12.47
C ALA A 267 -15.18 53.68 11.93
N PRO A 268 -15.54 52.66 12.75
CA PRO A 268 -16.23 51.48 12.26
C PRO A 268 -17.66 51.86 11.83
N ALA A 269 -17.88 51.92 10.52
CA ALA A 269 -19.22 51.84 9.97
C ALA A 269 -19.66 50.37 10.07
N GLU A 270 -20.78 50.13 10.75
CA GLU A 270 -21.42 48.82 10.85
C GLU A 270 -21.56 48.20 9.45
N ALA A 271 -20.75 47.18 9.16
CA ALA A 271 -20.87 46.44 7.92
C ALA A 271 -22.24 45.74 7.90
N PRO A 272 -23.05 45.90 6.84
CA PRO A 272 -24.36 45.28 6.78
C PRO A 272 -24.24 43.75 6.83
N ALA A 273 -25.02 43.15 7.73
CA ALA A 273 -25.05 41.72 8.05
C ALA A 273 -25.31 40.78 6.85
N GLU A 274 -25.67 41.31 5.68
CA GLU A 274 -25.88 40.54 4.46
C GLU A 274 -24.59 40.10 3.75
N ALA A 275 -23.43 40.71 4.03
CA ALA A 275 -22.15 40.26 3.47
C ALA A 275 -21.54 39.04 4.17
N ALA A 276 -22.06 38.66 5.35
CA ALA A 276 -21.62 37.48 6.10
C ALA A 276 -22.34 36.18 5.67
N ALA A 277 -23.34 36.27 4.78
CA ALA A 277 -24.26 35.18 4.51
C ALA A 277 -23.80 34.14 3.47
N GLU A 278 -22.76 34.39 2.67
CA GLU A 278 -22.33 33.42 1.65
C GLU A 278 -20.82 33.47 1.42
N ALA A 279 -20.05 32.98 2.40
CA ALA A 279 -18.74 32.41 2.07
C ALA A 279 -19.01 31.12 1.26
N PRO A 280 -18.60 31.02 -0.02
CA PRO A 280 -18.86 29.83 -0.83
C PRO A 280 -18.24 28.62 -0.13
N ARG A 281 -19.07 27.63 0.18
CA ARG A 281 -18.66 26.35 0.78
C ARG A 281 -18.02 25.45 -0.29
N ASP A 282 -16.97 25.93 -0.95
CA ASP A 282 -16.24 25.22 -2.02
C ASP A 282 -15.23 24.20 -1.49
N TYR A 283 -15.15 24.01 -0.17
CA TYR A 283 -14.32 22.95 0.41
C TYR A 283 -15.00 21.59 0.22
N PRO A 284 -14.29 20.57 -0.33
CA PRO A 284 -14.76 19.20 -0.31
C PRO A 284 -15.10 18.81 1.12
N ARG A 285 -16.26 18.19 1.34
CA ARG A 285 -16.69 17.78 2.68
C ARG A 285 -15.62 16.86 3.30
N GLY A 286 -15.22 17.16 4.55
CA GLY A 286 -14.26 16.34 5.31
C GLY A 286 -12.78 16.75 5.16
N THR A 287 -12.45 17.83 4.46
CA THR A 287 -11.07 18.35 4.37
C THR A 287 -10.71 19.35 5.46
N ILE A 288 -11.70 19.88 6.18
CA ILE A 288 -11.51 20.80 7.31
C ILE A 288 -11.45 19.98 8.59
N VAL A 289 -10.30 20.04 9.28
CA VAL A 289 -10.09 19.42 10.58
C VAL A 289 -9.96 20.52 11.64
N ALA A 290 -10.89 20.53 12.60
CA ALA A 290 -10.81 21.41 13.74
C ALA A 290 -9.89 20.81 14.81
N LEU A 291 -8.92 21.59 15.28
CA LEU A 291 -8.00 21.20 16.35
C LEU A 291 -8.25 22.05 17.59
N ALA A 292 -8.03 21.47 18.77
CA ALA A 292 -8.07 22.22 20.02
C ALA A 292 -6.92 23.24 20.06
N ARG A 293 -7.25 24.49 20.39
CA ARG A 293 -6.28 25.58 20.48
C ARG A 293 -5.34 25.37 21.66
N THR A 294 -4.04 25.47 21.40
CA THR A 294 -2.97 25.57 22.38
C THR A 294 -2.69 27.05 22.59
N ARG A 295 -2.76 27.51 23.84
CA ARG A 295 -2.53 28.93 24.17
C ARG A 295 -1.16 29.38 23.65
N GLY A 296 -1.15 30.50 22.92
CA GLY A 296 0.06 31.13 22.41
C GLY A 296 0.63 30.53 21.10
N ALA A 297 0.00 29.50 20.54
CA ALA A 297 0.39 28.99 19.22
C ALA A 297 -0.29 29.77 18.09
N ASP A 298 0.51 30.27 17.14
CA ASP A 298 0.03 30.92 15.92
C ASP A 298 -0.13 29.91 14.77
N ALA A 299 -0.68 30.37 13.65
CA ALA A 299 -0.90 29.51 12.48
C ALA A 299 0.41 28.89 11.93
N ALA A 300 1.53 29.60 12.04
CA ALA A 300 2.84 29.13 11.59
C ALA A 300 3.34 27.97 12.46
N ALA A 301 3.21 28.07 13.78
CA ALA A 301 3.56 27.01 14.72
C ALA A 301 2.74 25.73 14.47
N TYR A 302 1.42 25.86 14.25
CA TYR A 302 0.57 24.72 13.91
C TYR A 302 0.95 24.08 12.58
N LYS A 303 1.18 24.89 11.54
CA LYS A 303 1.59 24.39 10.22
C LYS A 303 2.92 23.64 10.30
N ALA A 304 3.88 24.13 11.10
CA ALA A 304 5.15 23.46 11.32
C ALA A 304 5.00 22.11 12.04
N VAL A 305 4.11 22.01 13.03
CA VAL A 305 3.83 20.74 13.73
C VAL A 305 3.15 19.75 12.78
N LEU A 306 2.14 20.20 12.03
CA LEU A 306 1.44 19.34 11.06
C LEU A 306 2.37 18.85 9.96
N ALA A 307 3.30 19.69 9.48
CA ALA A 307 4.28 19.30 8.48
C ALA A 307 5.27 18.22 8.96
N ARG A 308 5.49 18.07 10.27
CA ARG A 308 6.33 16.98 10.82
C ARG A 308 5.65 15.62 10.79
N GLY A 309 4.33 15.59 11.02
CA GLY A 309 3.55 14.35 11.00
C GLY A 309 3.03 14.00 9.60
N VAL A 310 2.69 15.00 8.81
CA VAL A 310 2.10 14.86 7.47
C VAL A 310 2.71 15.93 6.54
N PRO A 311 3.93 15.68 6.00
CA PRO A 311 4.64 16.66 5.18
C PRO A 311 3.79 17.14 4.01
N ASN A 312 3.70 18.46 3.81
CA ASN A 312 3.02 19.13 2.70
C ASN A 312 1.52 18.82 2.53
N ARG A 313 0.83 18.33 3.57
CA ARG A 313 -0.60 17.97 3.47
C ARG A 313 -1.57 18.95 4.15
N ALA A 314 -1.05 19.94 4.87
CA ALA A 314 -1.85 21.02 5.45
C ALA A 314 -1.72 22.29 4.60
N ASP A 315 -2.73 22.55 3.77
CA ASP A 315 -2.75 23.71 2.85
C ASP A 315 -2.82 25.03 3.60
N TYR A 316 -3.77 25.11 4.53
CA TYR A 316 -4.11 26.29 5.30
C TYR A 316 -4.36 25.92 6.76
N VAL A 317 -3.92 26.78 7.68
CA VAL A 317 -4.27 26.72 9.09
C VAL A 317 -4.89 28.06 9.44
N ASP A 318 -6.15 28.02 9.84
CA ASP A 318 -6.83 29.17 10.41
C ASP A 318 -6.70 29.10 11.94
N VAL A 319 -6.26 30.18 12.56
CA VAL A 319 -6.34 30.33 14.02
C VAL A 319 -7.30 31.47 14.26
N GLN A 320 -8.52 31.14 14.68
CA GLN A 320 -9.47 32.16 15.12
C GLN A 320 -8.97 32.73 16.45
N GLU A 321 -8.81 34.04 16.50
CA GLU A 321 -8.65 34.75 17.76
C GLU A 321 -9.95 34.63 18.54
N ASP A 322 -9.84 34.48 19.87
CA ASP A 322 -11.02 34.52 20.72
C ASP A 322 -11.62 35.91 20.52
N ALA A 323 -12.75 36.00 19.81
CA ALA A 323 -13.53 37.21 19.75
C ALA A 323 -13.86 37.58 21.19
N VAL A 324 -13.20 38.63 21.70
CA VAL A 324 -13.44 39.16 23.03
C VAL A 324 -14.94 39.48 23.10
N ARG A 325 -15.67 38.68 23.87
CA ARG A 325 -17.03 38.98 24.31
C ARG A 325 -16.99 39.96 25.45
#